data_AF-A0AAD5N0M3-F1
#
_entry.id   AF-A0AAD5N0M3-F1
#
_cell.length_a   1.000
_cell.length_b   1.000
_cell.length_c   1.000
_cell.angle_alpha   90.00
_cell.angle_beta   90.00
_cell.angle_gamma   90.00
#
_symmetry.space_group_name_H-M   'P 1'
#
loop_
_entity.id
_entity.type
_entity.pdbx_description
1 polymer ?
#
loop_
_entity_poly.entity_id
_entity_poly.type
_entity_poly.pdbx_seq_one_letter_code
_entity_poly.pdbx_strand_id
1 'polypeptide(L)'
;MSFEGLQERLTALQETTTQLKELIDRLATLKFQPGSVPLATDEENSVSGELSTEITGTLRDGEEEYEILHEEVEFVRAAEHDRARLREGVEKIGKELASCRLSFRKARLSAKQSLLQAQKLERELMVTSFSQPTSEAGSLHPDDEKPSATIRASRQHHAVQQQQSSLSGEDREAVGASANVTNALRRTHDIIQAELARSEFAHQTLTESSAALKDLNESYGSLDTMLANSRSLLGTLVQSQKSDTWYLQTAVYMLLTTFCWLFFRRILYGPLWWLVWLPLRVLFGVGTTAGGAMIRAGSGAVKVEEVGDVSQGVPVEGLPAEDLPTVQVGTEKEAEILEEVDKILNVIEETTEQDNVTEEEDADNARNTKKRMWEEPEVVEQERLRDEL
;
A
#
# COMPACT_ATOMS: atom_id res chain seq x y z
N MET A 1 -9.69 32.61 -23.94
CA MET A 1 -8.87 31.67 -24.73
C MET A 1 -9.66 31.29 -25.98
N SER A 2 -9.00 31.17 -27.13
CA SER A 2 -9.62 30.58 -28.34
C SER A 2 -9.76 29.07 -28.16
N PHE A 3 -10.77 28.49 -28.80
CA PHE A 3 -11.01 27.03 -28.80
C PHE A 3 -9.78 26.24 -29.30
N GLU A 4 -9.10 26.74 -30.33
CA GLU A 4 -7.89 26.13 -30.90
C GLU A 4 -6.74 26.01 -29.88
N GLY A 5 -6.54 27.03 -29.03
CA GLY A 5 -5.48 27.00 -28.02
C GLY A 5 -5.74 25.96 -26.92
N LEU A 6 -7.00 25.65 -26.62
CA LEU A 6 -7.35 24.60 -25.67
C LEU A 6 -7.19 23.21 -26.26
N GLN A 7 -7.48 23.07 -27.56
CA GLN A 7 -7.23 21.82 -28.26
C GLN A 7 -5.73 21.52 -28.32
N GLU A 8 -4.90 22.54 -28.57
CA GLU A 8 -3.44 22.41 -28.54
C GLU A 8 -2.93 22.00 -27.14
N ARG A 9 -3.43 22.64 -26.07
CA ARG A 9 -3.10 22.25 -24.69
C ARG A 9 -3.58 20.84 -24.34
N LEU A 10 -4.77 20.43 -24.79
CA LEU A 10 -5.25 19.07 -24.62
C LEU A 10 -4.30 18.07 -25.30
N THR A 11 -3.87 18.36 -26.53
CA THR A 11 -2.92 17.48 -27.22
C THR A 11 -1.56 17.44 -26.55
N ALA A 12 -1.08 18.57 -26.01
CA ALA A 12 0.15 18.62 -25.23
C ALA A 12 0.04 17.77 -23.94
N LEU A 13 -1.07 17.91 -23.21
CA LEU A 13 -1.34 17.12 -22.01
C LEU A 13 -1.50 15.62 -22.31
N GLN A 14 -2.04 15.28 -23.47
CA GLN A 14 -2.08 13.89 -23.93
C GLN A 14 -0.67 13.36 -24.21
N GLU A 15 0.20 14.15 -24.84
CA GLU A 15 1.59 13.78 -25.09
C GLU A 15 2.36 13.58 -23.78
N THR A 16 2.25 14.50 -22.81
CA THR A 16 2.88 14.34 -21.49
C THR A 16 2.37 13.10 -20.76
N THR A 17 1.07 12.79 -20.87
CA THR A 17 0.49 11.56 -20.30
C THR A 17 1.06 10.29 -20.96
N THR A 18 1.38 10.33 -22.26
CA THR A 18 2.04 9.19 -22.93
C THR A 18 3.50 9.02 -22.49
N GLN A 19 4.24 10.12 -22.34
CA GLN A 19 5.61 10.11 -21.82
C GLN A 19 5.64 9.58 -20.37
N LEU A 20 4.68 10.00 -19.55
CA LEU A 20 4.51 9.52 -18.18
C LEU A 20 4.31 8.00 -18.11
N LYS A 21 3.49 7.42 -19.01
CA LYS A 21 3.28 5.96 -19.08
C LYS A 21 4.58 5.23 -19.44
N GLU A 22 5.39 5.77 -20.34
CA GLU A 22 6.69 5.19 -20.71
C GLU A 22 7.68 5.22 -19.53
N LEU A 23 7.75 6.33 -18.80
CA LEU A 23 8.59 6.44 -17.60
C LEU A 23 8.15 5.45 -16.50
N ILE A 24 6.84 5.29 -16.30
CA ILE A 24 6.29 4.32 -15.34
C ILE A 24 6.64 2.89 -15.73
N ASP A 25 6.52 2.53 -17.01
CA ASP A 25 6.87 1.19 -17.49
C ASP A 25 8.38 0.92 -17.36
N ARG A 26 9.20 1.95 -17.62
CA ARG A 26 10.65 1.89 -17.39
C ARG A 26 10.99 1.69 -15.91
N LEU A 27 10.27 2.33 -14.98
CA LEU A 27 10.43 2.10 -13.55
C LEU A 27 10.01 0.67 -13.17
N ALA A 28 8.90 0.19 -13.73
CA ALA A 28 8.36 -1.14 -13.43
C ALA A 28 9.30 -2.27 -13.90
N THR A 29 9.96 -2.08 -15.04
CA THR A 29 10.86 -3.07 -15.65
C THR A 29 12.31 -2.98 -15.16
N LEU A 30 12.64 -1.99 -14.33
CA LEU A 30 13.97 -1.80 -13.76
C LEU A 30 14.37 -2.99 -12.87
N LYS A 31 15.43 -3.69 -13.28
CA LYS A 31 16.04 -4.79 -12.52
C LYS A 31 17.45 -4.41 -12.09
N PHE A 32 17.70 -4.51 -10.79
CA PHE A 32 19.03 -4.30 -10.23
C PHE A 32 19.87 -5.55 -10.40
N GLN A 33 21.11 -5.39 -10.88
CA GLN A 33 22.07 -6.49 -10.94
C GLN A 33 22.77 -6.62 -9.59
N PRO A 34 23.08 -7.85 -9.13
CA PRO A 34 23.86 -8.04 -7.91
C PRO A 34 25.23 -7.39 -8.08
N GLY A 35 25.58 -6.47 -7.19
CA GLY A 35 26.79 -5.65 -7.19
C GLY A 35 26.56 -4.18 -7.58
N SER A 36 25.39 -3.82 -8.13
CA SER A 36 25.01 -2.43 -8.44
C SER A 36 23.98 -1.86 -7.46
N VAL A 37 23.72 -2.58 -6.36
CA VAL A 37 22.74 -2.14 -5.37
C VAL A 37 23.39 -1.08 -4.48
N PRO A 38 22.78 0.11 -4.33
CA PRO A 38 23.29 1.10 -3.40
C PRO A 38 23.26 0.53 -1.97
N LEU A 39 24.42 0.50 -1.30
CA LEU A 39 24.55 0.09 0.10
C LEU A 39 23.97 1.14 1.07
N ALA A 40 23.81 2.38 0.60
CA ALA A 40 23.30 3.49 1.40
C ALA A 40 21.80 3.70 1.15
N THR A 41 21.12 4.15 2.20
CA THR A 41 19.70 4.51 2.27
C THR A 41 19.30 5.69 1.37
N ASP A 42 20.25 6.26 0.64
CA ASP A 42 20.04 7.42 -0.23
C ASP A 42 19.44 6.95 -1.55
N GLU A 43 18.17 6.55 -1.49
CA GLU A 43 17.34 6.21 -2.65
C GLU A 43 17.35 7.36 -3.69
N GLU A 44 17.64 8.60 -3.27
CA GLU A 44 17.71 9.79 -4.14
C GLU A 44 18.82 9.72 -5.20
N ASN A 45 19.94 9.03 -4.95
CA ASN A 45 21.03 8.88 -5.94
C ASN A 45 20.92 7.60 -6.77
N SER A 46 19.87 6.81 -6.56
CA SER A 46 19.62 5.61 -7.36
C SER A 46 18.89 5.99 -8.65
N VAL A 47 19.17 5.28 -9.74
CA VAL A 47 18.43 5.40 -11.01
C VAL A 47 16.91 5.28 -10.79
N SER A 48 16.49 4.46 -9.83
CA SER A 48 15.08 4.34 -9.46
C SER A 48 14.53 5.56 -8.71
N GLY A 49 15.35 6.24 -7.93
CA GLY A 49 14.98 7.47 -7.23
C GLY A 49 14.84 8.63 -8.19
N GLU A 50 15.82 8.82 -9.08
CA GLU A 50 15.79 9.83 -10.16
C GLU A 50 14.54 9.65 -11.04
N LEU A 51 14.26 8.42 -11.47
CA LEU A 51 13.05 8.15 -12.27
C LEU A 51 11.77 8.40 -11.47
N SER A 52 11.77 8.07 -10.17
CA SER A 52 10.63 8.33 -9.30
C SER A 52 10.40 9.83 -9.09
N THR A 53 11.44 10.65 -8.94
CA THR A 53 11.31 12.10 -8.77
C THR A 53 10.83 12.77 -10.05
N GLU A 54 11.36 12.35 -11.20
CA GLU A 54 10.93 12.79 -12.54
C GLU A 54 9.45 12.44 -12.79
N ILE A 55 9.04 11.21 -12.49
CA ILE A 55 7.64 10.78 -12.61
C ILE A 55 6.73 11.60 -11.69
N THR A 56 7.12 11.84 -10.44
CA THR A 56 6.29 12.65 -9.53
C THR A 56 6.19 14.12 -9.96
N GLY A 57 7.27 14.69 -10.52
CA GLY A 57 7.26 16.05 -11.05
C GLY A 57 6.33 16.16 -12.25
N THR A 58 6.51 15.30 -13.26
CA THR A 58 5.68 15.28 -14.47
C THR A 58 4.22 14.97 -14.18
N LEU A 59 3.93 14.10 -13.21
CA LEU A 59 2.57 13.81 -12.76
C LEU A 59 1.91 15.03 -12.12
N ARG A 60 2.61 15.73 -11.22
CA ARG A 60 2.10 16.95 -10.59
C ARG A 60 1.86 18.04 -11.63
N ASP A 61 2.83 18.29 -12.51
CA ASP A 61 2.74 19.32 -13.53
C ASP A 61 1.57 19.03 -14.51
N GLY A 62 1.35 17.75 -14.86
CA GLY A 62 0.21 17.31 -15.66
C GLY A 62 -1.15 17.45 -14.95
N GLU A 63 -1.19 17.28 -13.63
CA GLU A 63 -2.42 17.50 -12.83
C GLU A 63 -2.78 18.97 -12.72
N GLU A 64 -1.78 19.84 -12.51
CA GLU A 64 -1.96 21.30 -12.52
C GLU A 64 -2.49 21.76 -13.89
N GLU A 65 -1.92 21.25 -14.99
CA GLU A 65 -2.40 21.57 -16.34
C GLU A 65 -3.81 21.02 -16.61
N TYR A 66 -4.13 19.83 -16.12
CA TYR A 66 -5.49 19.28 -16.18
C TYR A 66 -6.51 20.15 -15.43
N GLU A 67 -6.19 20.60 -14.22
CA GLU A 67 -7.07 21.45 -13.40
C GLU A 67 -7.35 22.78 -14.10
N ILE A 68 -6.30 23.44 -14.61
CA ILE A 68 -6.43 24.66 -15.39
C ILE A 68 -7.27 24.42 -16.65
N LEU A 69 -7.00 23.35 -17.39
CA LEU A 69 -7.72 23.05 -18.62
C LEU A 69 -9.19 22.72 -18.35
N HIS A 70 -9.48 22.00 -17.27
CA HIS A 70 -10.85 21.67 -16.85
C HIS A 70 -11.65 22.95 -16.54
N GLU A 71 -11.08 23.88 -15.79
CA GLU A 71 -11.70 25.20 -15.54
C GLU A 71 -11.87 26.00 -16.83
N GLU A 72 -10.83 26.10 -17.66
CA GLU A 72 -10.89 26.87 -18.91
C GLU A 72 -11.97 26.32 -19.87
N VAL A 73 -12.15 25.00 -19.95
CA VAL A 73 -13.21 24.36 -20.75
C VAL A 73 -14.62 24.68 -20.22
N GLU A 74 -14.77 24.93 -18.93
CA GLU A 74 -16.05 25.36 -18.35
C GLU A 74 -16.44 26.77 -18.80
N PHE A 75 -15.47 27.67 -18.97
CA PHE A 75 -15.69 29.08 -19.34
C PHE A 75 -15.67 29.35 -20.86
N VAL A 76 -15.40 28.34 -21.69
CA VAL A 76 -15.30 28.51 -23.14
C VAL A 76 -16.65 28.77 -23.79
N ARG A 77 -16.68 29.87 -24.55
CA ARG A 77 -17.79 30.24 -25.42
C ARG A 77 -17.63 29.63 -26.80
N ALA A 78 -17.90 28.32 -26.91
CA ALA A 78 -17.93 27.57 -28.16
C ALA A 78 -19.34 27.00 -28.43
N ALA A 79 -19.54 26.41 -29.62
CA ALA A 79 -20.76 25.65 -29.91
C ALA A 79 -20.90 24.49 -28.90
N GLU A 80 -22.13 24.16 -28.50
CA GLU A 80 -22.39 23.15 -27.46
C GLU A 80 -21.76 21.79 -27.79
N HIS A 81 -21.76 21.40 -29.06
CA HIS A 81 -21.16 20.14 -29.52
C HIS A 81 -19.62 20.12 -29.40
N ASP A 82 -18.96 21.23 -29.73
CA ASP A 82 -17.50 21.32 -29.66
C ASP A 82 -17.02 21.41 -28.21
N ARG A 83 -17.78 22.12 -27.36
CA ARG A 83 -17.55 22.13 -25.90
C ARG A 83 -17.75 20.75 -25.28
N ALA A 84 -18.79 20.03 -25.68
CA ALA A 84 -19.05 18.68 -25.18
C ALA A 84 -17.91 17.70 -25.53
N ARG A 85 -17.43 17.73 -26.77
CA ARG A 85 -16.29 16.91 -27.22
C ARG A 85 -15.00 17.24 -26.47
N LEU A 86 -14.74 18.53 -26.27
CA LEU A 86 -13.54 18.97 -25.55
C LEU A 86 -13.60 18.52 -24.09
N ARG A 87 -14.76 18.69 -23.44
CA ARG A 87 -15.00 18.21 -22.07
C ARG A 87 -14.81 16.70 -21.94
N GLU A 88 -15.36 15.92 -22.86
CA GLU A 88 -15.16 14.46 -22.89
C GLU A 88 -13.68 14.09 -23.01
N GLY A 89 -12.93 14.78 -23.86
CA GLY A 89 -11.48 14.60 -24.00
C GLY A 89 -10.72 14.91 -22.71
N VAL A 90 -11.06 16.02 -22.04
CA VAL A 90 -10.47 16.38 -20.74
C VAL A 90 -10.81 15.34 -19.68
N GLU A 91 -12.08 14.95 -19.52
CA GLU A 91 -12.50 13.93 -18.55
C GLU A 91 -11.81 12.58 -18.80
N LYS A 92 -11.59 12.22 -20.07
CA LYS A 92 -10.82 11.01 -20.43
C LYS A 92 -9.37 11.12 -19.96
N ILE A 93 -8.69 12.24 -20.23
CA ILE A 93 -7.31 12.45 -19.79
C ILE A 93 -7.21 12.45 -18.25
N GLY A 94 -8.18 13.03 -17.55
CA GLY A 94 -8.24 12.98 -16.08
C GLY A 94 -8.30 11.55 -15.54
N LYS A 95 -9.09 10.67 -16.19
CA LYS A 95 -9.11 9.23 -15.86
C LYS A 95 -7.77 8.54 -16.17
N GLU A 96 -7.13 8.91 -17.27
CA GLU A 96 -5.82 8.37 -17.62
C GLU A 96 -4.73 8.80 -16.63
N LEU A 97 -4.72 10.05 -16.17
CA LEU A 97 -3.82 10.54 -15.11
C LEU A 97 -4.05 9.80 -13.78
N ALA A 98 -5.30 9.58 -13.39
CA ALA A 98 -5.63 8.78 -12.21
C ALA A 98 -5.13 7.32 -12.35
N SER A 99 -5.29 6.71 -13.53
CA SER A 99 -4.72 5.39 -13.82
C SER A 99 -3.19 5.39 -13.76
N CYS A 100 -2.53 6.46 -14.24
CA CYS A 100 -1.08 6.61 -14.16
C CYS A 100 -0.59 6.70 -12.71
N ARG A 101 -1.33 7.33 -11.80
CA ARG A 101 -1.00 7.33 -10.36
C ARG A 101 -0.96 5.92 -9.78
N LEU A 102 -1.98 5.12 -10.10
CA LEU A 102 -2.09 3.75 -9.62
C LEU A 102 -0.97 2.87 -10.20
N SER A 103 -0.70 2.99 -11.51
CA SER A 103 0.38 2.24 -12.16
C SER A 103 1.76 2.68 -11.64
N PHE A 104 1.96 3.97 -11.34
CA PHE A 104 3.19 4.46 -10.70
C PHE A 104 3.40 3.84 -9.32
N ARG A 105 2.36 3.79 -8.47
CA ARG A 105 2.47 3.15 -7.15
C ARG A 105 2.86 1.67 -7.28
N LYS A 106 2.26 0.97 -8.24
CA LYS A 106 2.60 -0.44 -8.54
C LYS A 106 4.04 -0.58 -9.05
N ALA A 107 4.47 0.28 -9.97
CA ALA A 107 5.83 0.29 -10.51
C ALA A 107 6.89 0.58 -9.44
N ARG A 108 6.58 1.51 -8.53
CA ARG A 108 7.45 1.81 -7.39
C ARG A 108 7.58 0.63 -6.45
N LEU A 109 6.50 -0.10 -6.19
CA LEU A 109 6.55 -1.33 -5.40
C LEU A 109 7.34 -2.43 -6.11
N SER A 110 7.17 -2.61 -7.43
CA SER A 110 7.94 -3.62 -8.18
C SER A 110 9.43 -3.28 -8.23
N ALA A 111 9.80 -2.01 -8.37
CA ALA A 111 11.19 -1.55 -8.29
C ALA A 111 11.79 -1.80 -6.89
N LYS A 112 11.04 -1.52 -5.82
CA LYS A 112 11.48 -1.85 -4.46
C LYS A 112 11.64 -3.36 -4.24
N GLN A 113 10.71 -4.16 -4.76
CA GLN A 113 10.80 -5.62 -4.69
C GLN A 113 12.01 -6.14 -5.46
N SER A 114 12.31 -5.60 -6.64
CA SER A 114 13.47 -6.00 -7.45
C SER A 114 14.80 -5.61 -6.76
N LEU A 115 14.84 -4.47 -6.07
CA LEU A 115 15.99 -4.06 -5.24
C LEU A 115 16.21 -5.03 -4.09
N LEU A 116 15.16 -5.34 -3.32
CA LEU A 116 15.25 -6.28 -2.20
C LEU A 116 15.65 -7.69 -2.66
N GLN A 117 15.14 -8.12 -3.81
CA GLN A 117 15.54 -9.38 -4.41
C GLN A 117 17.04 -9.39 -4.77
N ALA A 118 17.55 -8.31 -5.37
CA ALA A 118 18.97 -8.18 -5.68
C ALA A 118 19.85 -8.19 -4.40
N GLN A 119 19.44 -7.50 -3.33
CA GLN A 119 20.16 -7.53 -2.05
C GLN A 119 20.21 -8.93 -1.43
N LYS A 120 19.12 -9.69 -1.52
CA LYS A 120 19.10 -11.08 -1.02
C LYS A 120 20.06 -11.95 -1.82
N LEU A 121 20.06 -11.83 -3.14
CA LEU A 121 20.99 -12.56 -4.01
C LEU A 121 22.45 -12.19 -3.72
N GLU A 122 22.76 -10.92 -3.44
CA GLU A 122 24.11 -10.51 -3.02
C GLU A 122 24.53 -11.19 -1.72
N ARG A 123 23.66 -11.23 -0.71
CA ARG A 123 23.94 -11.92 0.55
C ARG A 123 24.15 -13.42 0.35
N GLU A 124 23.33 -14.06 -0.48
CA GLU A 124 23.49 -15.47 -0.83
C GLU A 124 24.80 -15.72 -1.58
N LEU A 125 25.20 -14.87 -2.52
CA LEU A 125 26.49 -14.96 -3.22
C LEU A 125 27.67 -14.74 -2.27
N MET A 126 27.56 -13.84 -1.31
CA MET A 126 28.58 -13.67 -0.27
C MET A 126 28.67 -14.91 0.62
N VAL A 127 27.56 -15.43 1.13
CA VAL A 127 27.56 -16.63 2.00
C VAL A 127 28.06 -17.86 1.25
N THR A 128 27.67 -18.04 -0.01
CA THR A 128 28.16 -19.15 -0.85
C THR A 128 29.66 -19.02 -1.12
N SER A 129 30.18 -17.82 -1.38
CA SER A 129 31.64 -17.63 -1.54
C SER A 129 32.43 -17.88 -0.25
N PHE A 130 31.89 -17.58 0.93
CA PHE A 130 32.52 -17.93 2.22
C PHE A 130 32.37 -19.40 2.62
N SER A 131 31.29 -20.06 2.20
CA SER A 131 31.00 -21.46 2.54
C SER A 131 31.54 -22.45 1.51
N GLN A 132 31.99 -21.98 0.34
CA GLN A 132 32.68 -22.82 -0.64
C GLN A 132 34.03 -23.26 -0.06
N PRO A 133 34.20 -24.52 0.35
CA PRO A 133 35.49 -24.99 0.82
C PRO A 133 36.45 -24.91 -0.37
N THR A 134 37.62 -24.30 -0.16
CA THR A 134 38.75 -24.39 -1.08
C THR A 134 38.97 -25.86 -1.40
N SER A 135 38.52 -26.30 -2.57
CA SER A 135 38.86 -27.59 -3.14
C SER A 135 40.30 -27.53 -3.61
N GLU A 136 41.23 -27.45 -2.65
CA GLU A 136 42.58 -27.98 -2.80
C GLU A 136 42.50 -29.50 -2.66
N ALA A 137 41.87 -30.19 -3.62
CA ALA A 137 42.01 -31.64 -3.78
C ALA A 137 41.48 -32.08 -5.15
N GLY A 138 42.35 -32.08 -6.16
CA GLY A 138 42.18 -32.97 -7.31
C GLY A 138 42.18 -32.32 -8.70
N SER A 139 43.34 -31.85 -9.15
CA SER A 139 43.77 -32.16 -10.52
C SER A 139 45.28 -32.34 -10.54
N LEU A 140 45.72 -33.61 -10.49
CA LEU A 140 47.03 -33.98 -11.02
C LEU A 140 46.97 -33.79 -12.54
N HIS A 141 47.75 -32.85 -13.06
CA HIS A 141 48.32 -32.95 -14.40
C HIS A 141 49.79 -32.51 -14.31
N PRO A 142 50.76 -33.32 -14.77
CA PRO A 142 52.17 -32.99 -14.69
C PRO A 142 52.61 -32.13 -15.87
N ASP A 143 53.65 -31.33 -15.61
CA ASP A 143 54.57 -30.70 -16.57
C ASP A 143 53.98 -29.61 -17.50
N ASP A 144 54.22 -28.34 -17.16
CA ASP A 144 55.08 -27.49 -18.00
C ASP A 144 55.45 -26.15 -17.34
N GLU A 145 56.55 -25.58 -17.82
CA GLU A 145 57.46 -24.68 -17.13
C GLU A 145 57.04 -23.19 -16.99
N LYS A 146 57.61 -22.59 -15.93
CA LYS A 146 58.05 -21.19 -15.70
C LYS A 146 57.23 -20.22 -14.82
N PRO A 147 57.93 -19.34 -14.07
CA PRO A 147 57.46 -18.79 -12.79
C PRO A 147 57.19 -17.28 -12.83
N SER A 148 56.35 -16.78 -11.93
CA SER A 148 56.64 -15.54 -11.18
C SER A 148 55.67 -15.27 -10.03
N ALA A 149 56.29 -14.97 -8.90
CA ALA A 149 55.89 -14.09 -7.81
C ALA A 149 54.64 -14.43 -6.97
N THR A 150 54.80 -15.03 -5.78
CA THR A 150 55.16 -14.39 -4.49
C THR A 150 53.90 -14.29 -3.64
N ILE A 151 53.65 -15.25 -2.73
CA ILE A 151 53.47 -15.04 -1.28
C ILE A 151 53.76 -16.39 -0.61
N ARG A 152 54.99 -16.56 -0.13
CA ARG A 152 55.42 -17.75 0.61
C ARG A 152 55.21 -17.46 2.10
N ALA A 153 54.16 -18.04 2.68
CA ALA A 153 53.98 -18.04 4.13
C ALA A 153 55.16 -18.75 4.80
N SER A 154 55.73 -18.06 5.79
CA SER A 154 56.88 -18.46 6.58
C SER A 154 56.71 -19.85 7.19
N ARG A 155 57.53 -20.81 6.74
CA ARG A 155 57.94 -22.00 7.49
C ARG A 155 59.45 -22.06 7.47
N GLN A 156 60.09 -21.24 8.30
CA GLN A 156 61.52 -21.32 8.58
C GLN A 156 61.74 -21.32 10.09
N HIS A 157 61.66 -22.49 10.71
CA HIS A 157 62.26 -22.77 12.01
C HIS A 157 62.83 -24.19 12.01
N HIS A 158 63.85 -24.44 11.19
CA HIS A 158 64.74 -25.60 11.32
C HIS A 158 66.09 -25.30 10.66
N ALA A 159 66.83 -24.32 11.19
CA ALA A 159 68.21 -24.04 10.73
C ALA A 159 69.04 -23.30 11.80
N VAL A 160 69.05 -23.77 13.06
CA VAL A 160 69.97 -23.26 14.09
C VAL A 160 70.64 -24.42 14.85
N GLN A 161 70.97 -25.50 14.15
CA GLN A 161 71.60 -26.68 14.78
C GLN A 161 72.93 -27.09 14.13
N GLN A 162 73.67 -26.14 13.54
CA GLN A 162 74.95 -26.45 12.90
C GLN A 162 76.18 -25.65 13.38
N GLN A 163 76.05 -24.73 14.34
CA GLN A 163 77.21 -23.95 14.84
C GLN A 163 77.66 -24.28 16.26
N GLN A 164 77.04 -25.27 16.90
CA GLN A 164 77.48 -25.75 18.20
C GLN A 164 78.11 -27.13 17.95
N SER A 165 79.38 -27.26 17.64
CA SER A 165 80.04 -28.59 17.50
C SER A 165 81.41 -28.66 18.17
N SER A 166 81.76 -27.68 19.00
CA SER A 166 83.09 -27.60 19.63
C SER A 166 83.09 -27.38 21.15
N LEU A 167 81.96 -27.54 21.87
CA LEU A 167 81.89 -27.33 23.33
C LEU A 167 81.36 -28.56 24.07
N SER A 168 81.90 -28.80 25.28
CA SER A 168 81.57 -29.90 26.20
C SER A 168 80.08 -29.94 26.53
N GLY A 169 79.54 -31.13 26.79
CA GLY A 169 78.10 -31.40 26.94
C GLY A 169 77.38 -30.48 27.95
N GLU A 170 77.99 -30.24 29.12
CA GLU A 170 77.43 -29.35 30.15
C GLU A 170 77.36 -27.86 29.72
N ASP A 171 78.37 -27.34 29.00
CA ASP A 171 78.38 -25.93 28.60
C ASP A 171 77.31 -25.63 27.54
N ARG A 172 76.96 -26.62 26.72
CA ARG A 172 75.88 -26.49 25.72
C ARG A 172 74.51 -26.43 26.36
N GLU A 173 74.30 -27.17 27.44
CA GLU A 173 73.02 -27.20 28.15
C GLU A 173 72.80 -25.89 28.90
N ALA A 174 73.85 -25.34 29.54
CA ALA A 174 73.79 -24.04 30.22
C ALA A 174 73.63 -22.86 29.23
N VAL A 175 74.38 -22.85 28.13
CA VAL A 175 74.28 -21.78 27.10
C VAL A 175 72.98 -21.90 26.31
N GLY A 176 72.51 -23.13 26.03
CA GLY A 176 71.22 -23.40 25.40
C GLY A 176 70.04 -22.98 26.27
N ALA A 177 70.10 -23.23 27.59
CA ALA A 177 69.08 -22.78 28.53
C ALA A 177 69.00 -21.24 28.60
N SER A 178 70.15 -20.56 28.64
CA SER A 178 70.22 -19.09 28.65
C SER A 178 69.72 -18.47 27.34
N ALA A 179 70.06 -19.10 26.21
CA ALA A 179 69.56 -18.71 24.89
C ALA A 179 68.04 -18.95 24.78
N ASN A 180 67.51 -20.03 25.36
CA ASN A 180 66.09 -20.31 25.37
C ASN A 180 65.32 -19.32 26.26
N VAL A 181 65.84 -18.97 27.44
CA VAL A 181 65.25 -17.93 28.30
C VAL A 181 65.25 -16.58 27.57
N THR A 182 66.34 -16.23 26.88
CA THR A 182 66.42 -14.98 26.11
C THR A 182 65.42 -14.97 24.95
N ASN A 183 65.27 -16.10 24.24
CA ASN A 183 64.28 -16.24 23.17
C ASN A 183 62.84 -16.24 23.70
N ALA A 184 62.59 -16.82 24.87
CA ALA A 184 61.29 -16.80 25.53
C ALA A 184 60.92 -15.38 25.98
N LEU A 185 61.86 -14.62 26.54
CA LEU A 185 61.64 -13.23 26.93
C LEU A 185 61.37 -12.34 25.70
N ARG A 186 62.15 -12.54 24.63
CA ARG A 186 61.96 -11.82 23.37
C ARG A 186 60.62 -12.14 22.73
N ARG A 187 60.23 -13.43 22.72
CA ARG A 187 58.92 -13.88 22.27
C ARG A 187 57.77 -13.30 23.11
N THR A 188 57.95 -13.23 24.43
CA THR A 188 56.94 -12.65 25.33
C THR A 188 56.82 -11.15 25.08
N HIS A 189 57.93 -10.46 24.85
CA HIS A 189 57.92 -9.05 24.48
C HIS A 189 57.22 -8.81 23.15
N ASP A 190 57.49 -9.64 22.13
CA ASP A 190 56.81 -9.54 20.84
C ASP A 190 55.30 -9.79 20.98
N ILE A 191 54.88 -10.70 21.87
CA ILE A 191 53.47 -10.93 22.21
C ILE A 191 52.87 -9.73 22.92
N ILE A 192 53.56 -9.14 23.91
CA ILE A 192 53.08 -7.96 24.63
C ILE A 192 52.91 -6.78 23.67
N GLN A 193 53.84 -6.58 22.73
CA GLN A 193 53.71 -5.53 21.72
C GLN A 193 52.53 -5.78 20.77
N ALA A 194 52.32 -7.03 20.36
CA ALA A 194 51.19 -7.40 19.52
C ALA A 194 49.84 -7.25 20.26
N GLU A 195 49.80 -7.58 21.56
CA GLU A 195 48.63 -7.35 22.41
C GLU A 195 48.38 -5.87 22.66
N LEU A 196 49.42 -5.05 22.81
CA LEU A 196 49.28 -3.60 22.97
C LEU A 196 48.69 -2.97 21.70
N ALA A 197 49.22 -3.32 20.52
CA ALA A 197 48.67 -2.88 19.23
C ALA A 197 47.21 -3.35 19.05
N ARG A 198 46.89 -4.57 19.51
CA ARG A 198 45.52 -5.10 19.49
C ARG A 198 44.60 -4.36 20.48
N SER A 199 45.12 -3.96 21.63
CA SER A 199 44.38 -3.19 22.64
C SER A 199 44.10 -1.76 22.16
N GLU A 200 45.06 -1.11 21.48
CA GLU A 200 44.83 0.20 20.87
C GLU A 200 43.75 0.13 19.78
N PHE A 201 43.80 -0.89 18.92
CA PHE A 201 42.76 -1.11 17.91
C PHE A 201 41.38 -1.41 18.53
N ALA A 202 41.34 -2.22 19.60
CA ALA A 202 40.10 -2.49 20.34
C ALA A 202 39.56 -1.23 21.02
N HIS A 203 40.43 -0.40 21.61
CA HIS A 203 40.06 0.89 22.18
C HIS A 203 39.49 1.83 21.12
N GLN A 204 40.15 1.92 19.96
CA GLN A 204 39.69 2.76 18.87
C GLN A 204 38.32 2.31 18.35
N THR A 205 38.11 1.00 18.24
CA THR A 205 36.81 0.41 17.86
C THR A 205 35.72 0.68 18.92
N LEU A 206 36.07 0.62 20.22
CA LEU A 206 35.13 0.94 21.30
C LEU A 206 34.78 2.43 21.33
N THR A 207 35.75 3.32 21.06
CA THR A 207 35.47 4.75 20.96
C THR A 207 34.64 5.09 19.74
N GLU A 208 34.91 4.43 18.61
CA GLU A 208 34.14 4.61 17.37
C GLU A 208 32.70 4.08 17.53
N SER A 209 32.52 2.89 18.12
CA SER A 209 31.19 2.36 18.42
C SER A 209 30.44 3.21 19.45
N SER A 210 31.13 3.78 20.45
CA SER A 210 30.51 4.73 21.39
C SER A 210 30.11 6.04 20.72
N ALA A 211 30.88 6.51 19.73
CA ALA A 211 30.53 7.68 18.94
C ALA A 211 29.31 7.39 18.05
N ALA A 212 29.30 6.24 17.37
CA ALA A 212 28.15 5.78 16.57
C ALA A 212 26.88 5.63 17.41
N LEU A 213 26.97 5.11 18.64
CA LEU A 213 25.84 5.04 19.57
C LEU A 213 25.32 6.42 19.97
N LYS A 214 26.21 7.40 20.15
CA LYS A 214 25.83 8.78 20.46
C LYS A 214 25.14 9.45 19.28
N ASP A 215 25.66 9.27 18.06
CA ASP A 215 25.06 9.80 16.84
C ASP A 215 23.66 9.18 16.61
N LEU A 216 23.50 7.89 16.91
CA LEU A 216 22.20 7.24 16.83
C LEU A 216 21.22 7.82 17.87
N ASN A 217 21.67 8.06 19.11
CA ASN A 217 20.85 8.69 20.14
C ASN A 217 20.42 10.13 19.78
N GLU A 218 21.33 10.92 19.21
CA GLU A 218 21.03 12.26 18.68
C GLU A 218 19.99 12.16 17.55
N SER A 219 20.16 11.19 16.64
CA SER A 219 19.22 10.93 15.55
C SER A 219 17.85 10.53 16.08
N TYR A 220 17.76 9.65 17.07
CA TYR A 220 16.49 9.31 17.72
C TYR A 220 15.85 10.50 18.45
N GLY A 221 16.64 11.35 19.11
CA GLY A 221 16.14 12.59 19.72
C GLY A 221 15.59 13.59 18.69
N SER A 222 16.25 13.68 17.53
CA SER A 222 15.77 14.49 16.41
C SER A 222 14.45 13.96 15.83
N LEU A 223 14.30 12.64 15.73
CA LEU A 223 13.06 12.00 15.30
C LEU A 223 11.93 12.20 16.30
N ASP A 224 12.21 12.11 17.61
CA ASP A 224 11.21 12.40 18.65
C ASP A 224 10.74 13.85 18.59
N THR A 225 11.66 14.80 18.35
CA THR A 225 11.33 16.21 18.16
C THR A 225 10.49 16.44 16.89
N MET A 226 10.82 15.77 15.79
CA MET A 226 10.03 15.82 14.55
C MET A 226 8.65 15.18 14.72
N LEU A 227 8.55 14.06 15.43
CA LEU A 227 7.29 13.39 15.77
C LEU A 227 6.45 14.23 16.71
N ALA A 228 7.05 14.90 17.68
CA ALA A 228 6.36 15.84 18.56
C ALA A 228 5.82 17.04 17.77
N ASN A 229 6.59 17.58 16.82
CA ASN A 229 6.14 18.66 15.94
C ASN A 229 5.02 18.20 14.99
N SER A 230 5.13 17.00 14.41
CA SER A 230 4.08 16.39 13.60
C SER A 230 2.81 16.14 14.41
N ARG A 231 2.93 15.60 15.63
CA ARG A 231 1.80 15.40 16.55
C ARG A 231 1.15 16.71 16.96
N SER A 232 1.94 17.76 17.16
CA SER A 232 1.42 19.10 17.42
C SER A 232 0.63 19.63 16.23
N LEU A 233 1.15 19.49 15.01
CA LEU A 233 0.46 19.89 13.77
C LEU A 233 -0.78 19.04 13.46
N LEU A 234 -0.72 17.73 13.68
CA LEU A 234 -1.90 16.85 13.61
C LEU A 234 -2.89 17.20 14.71
N GLY A 235 -2.43 17.57 15.89
CA GLY A 235 -3.26 18.05 16.98
C GLY A 235 -3.99 19.34 16.63
N THR A 236 -3.33 20.30 15.99
CA THR A 236 -3.96 21.55 15.54
C THR A 236 -4.90 21.32 14.36
N LEU A 237 -4.57 20.44 13.42
CA LEU A 237 -5.45 20.04 12.31
C LEU A 237 -6.69 19.32 12.81
N VAL A 238 -6.52 18.32 13.68
CA VAL A 238 -7.64 17.59 14.28
C VAL A 238 -8.49 18.53 15.13
N GLN A 239 -7.88 19.39 15.94
CA GLN A 239 -8.62 20.36 16.75
C GLN A 239 -9.39 21.37 15.88
N SER A 240 -8.83 21.78 14.73
CA SER A 240 -9.50 22.64 13.76
C SER A 240 -10.69 21.93 13.11
N GLN A 241 -10.49 20.71 12.61
CA GLN A 241 -11.54 19.91 11.94
C GLN A 241 -12.67 19.48 12.91
N LYS A 242 -12.35 19.34 14.20
CA LYS A 242 -13.32 19.02 15.26
C LYS A 242 -14.34 20.14 15.46
N SER A 243 -13.93 21.40 15.27
CA SER A 243 -14.84 22.53 15.37
C SER A 243 -15.86 22.54 14.23
N ASP A 244 -15.43 22.15 13.02
CA ASP A 244 -16.28 22.11 11.83
C ASP A 244 -17.32 20.98 11.91
N THR A 245 -16.88 19.82 12.43
CA THR A 245 -17.77 18.68 12.68
C THR A 245 -18.89 19.05 13.66
N TRP A 246 -18.62 19.92 14.64
CA TRP A 246 -19.63 20.34 15.61
C TRP A 246 -20.71 21.25 14.99
N TYR A 247 -20.33 22.14 14.06
CA TYR A 247 -21.29 22.95 13.31
C TYR A 247 -22.15 22.10 12.35
N LEU A 248 -21.53 21.18 11.61
CA LEU A 248 -22.27 20.29 10.71
C LEU A 248 -23.23 19.38 11.50
N GLN A 249 -22.79 18.86 12.64
CA GLN A 249 -23.63 18.05 13.52
C GLN A 249 -24.84 18.84 14.06
N THR A 250 -24.64 20.06 14.55
CA THR A 250 -25.77 20.89 15.04
C THR A 250 -26.75 21.27 13.94
N ALA A 251 -26.27 21.53 12.72
CA ALA A 251 -27.10 21.79 11.55
C ALA A 251 -27.95 20.57 11.17
N VAL A 252 -27.39 19.36 11.17
CA VAL A 252 -28.13 18.12 10.89
C VAL A 252 -29.20 17.86 11.96
N TYR A 253 -28.92 18.10 13.24
CA TYR A 253 -29.94 17.98 14.29
C TYR A 253 -31.10 18.97 14.12
N MET A 254 -30.81 20.22 13.74
CA MET A 254 -31.85 21.22 13.44
C MET A 254 -32.68 20.80 12.20
N LEU A 255 -32.03 20.26 11.16
CA LEU A 255 -32.70 19.73 9.98
C LEU A 255 -33.59 18.53 10.32
N LEU A 256 -33.09 17.56 11.08
CA LEU A 256 -33.89 16.41 11.52
C LEU A 256 -35.06 16.83 12.40
N THR A 257 -34.85 17.81 13.28
CA THR A 257 -35.92 18.34 14.14
C THR A 257 -37.02 19.00 13.30
N THR A 258 -36.66 19.81 12.31
CA THR A 258 -37.64 20.44 11.40
C THR A 258 -38.31 19.42 10.48
N PHE A 259 -37.58 18.43 9.97
CA PHE A 259 -38.14 17.35 9.18
C PHE A 259 -39.11 16.50 10.00
N CYS A 260 -38.74 16.13 11.24
CA CYS A 260 -39.61 15.40 12.16
C CYS A 260 -40.87 16.21 12.50
N TRP A 261 -40.74 17.52 12.71
CA TRP A 261 -41.88 18.42 12.90
C TRP A 261 -42.80 18.48 11.67
N LEU A 262 -42.22 18.58 10.47
CA LEU A 262 -42.99 18.54 9.23
C LEU A 262 -43.64 17.19 9.01
N PHE A 263 -42.97 16.08 9.32
CA PHE A 263 -43.52 14.74 9.23
C PHE A 263 -44.71 14.58 10.19
N PHE A 264 -44.53 14.98 11.45
CA PHE A 264 -45.59 15.00 12.46
C PHE A 264 -46.78 15.86 12.01
N ARG A 265 -46.51 17.06 11.49
CA ARG A 265 -47.57 17.98 11.07
C ARG A 265 -48.28 17.55 9.77
N ARG A 266 -47.53 17.06 8.79
CA ARG A 266 -48.01 16.82 7.43
C ARG A 266 -48.61 15.43 7.27
N ILE A 267 -47.94 14.42 7.81
CA ILE A 267 -48.27 13.01 7.57
C ILE A 267 -49.16 12.48 8.69
N LEU A 268 -48.90 12.86 9.94
CA LEU A 268 -49.68 12.36 11.07
C LEU A 268 -51.07 13.00 11.20
N TYR A 269 -51.26 14.27 10.81
CA TYR A 269 -52.53 14.96 11.04
C TYR A 269 -53.56 14.85 9.90
N GLY A 270 -53.13 14.63 8.66
CA GLY A 270 -54.04 14.58 7.49
C GLY A 270 -54.22 13.16 6.94
N PRO A 271 -53.23 12.62 6.22
CA PRO A 271 -53.34 11.30 5.58
C PRO A 271 -53.56 10.15 6.56
N LEU A 272 -52.95 10.22 7.76
CA LEU A 272 -53.10 9.16 8.77
C LEU A 272 -54.51 9.08 9.35
N TRP A 273 -55.25 10.20 9.43
CA TRP A 273 -56.67 10.12 9.81
C TRP A 273 -57.46 9.39 8.72
N TRP A 274 -57.14 9.60 7.44
CA TRP A 274 -57.72 8.80 6.35
C TRP A 274 -57.30 7.33 6.46
N LEU A 275 -56.03 7.03 6.74
CA LEU A 275 -55.52 5.66 6.87
C LEU A 275 -56.08 4.93 8.10
N VAL A 276 -56.48 5.62 9.17
CA VAL A 276 -57.20 5.03 10.31
C VAL A 276 -58.70 4.93 10.02
N TRP A 277 -59.29 5.92 9.35
CA TRP A 277 -60.72 5.94 8.99
C TRP A 277 -61.07 4.86 7.96
N LEU A 278 -60.27 4.68 6.90
CA LEU A 278 -60.52 3.75 5.80
C LEU A 278 -60.67 2.29 6.26
N PRO A 279 -59.74 1.68 7.03
CA PRO A 279 -59.90 0.32 7.52
C PRO A 279 -61.05 0.22 8.54
N LEU A 280 -61.26 1.24 9.38
CA LEU A 280 -62.36 1.25 10.34
C LEU A 280 -63.73 1.26 9.64
N ARG A 281 -63.86 1.96 8.51
CA ARG A 281 -65.09 1.96 7.70
C ARG A 281 -65.29 0.67 6.91
N VAL A 282 -64.22 0.01 6.44
CA VAL A 282 -64.32 -1.32 5.81
C VAL A 282 -64.72 -2.38 6.85
N LEU A 283 -64.16 -2.34 8.06
CA LEU A 283 -64.53 -3.24 9.15
C LEU A 283 -65.99 -3.05 9.62
N PHE A 284 -66.48 -1.81 9.71
CA PHE A 284 -67.88 -1.54 10.06
C PHE A 284 -68.86 -1.67 8.87
N GLY A 285 -68.39 -1.56 7.63
CA GLY A 285 -69.20 -1.59 6.42
C GLY A 285 -69.28 -2.96 5.71
N VAL A 286 -68.32 -3.85 5.94
CA VAL A 286 -68.22 -5.20 5.31
C VAL A 286 -68.40 -6.29 6.37
N GLY A 287 -69.18 -6.02 7.42
CA GLY A 287 -69.46 -6.96 8.50
C GLY A 287 -70.70 -7.84 8.31
N THR A 288 -71.48 -7.68 7.23
CA THR A 288 -72.81 -8.33 7.11
C THR A 288 -73.11 -9.07 5.81
N THR A 289 -72.22 -9.12 4.82
CA THR A 289 -72.54 -9.78 3.54
C THR A 289 -71.36 -10.55 2.93
N ALA A 290 -70.97 -11.67 3.53
CA ALA A 290 -70.23 -12.72 2.83
C ALA A 290 -70.24 -14.04 3.65
N GLY A 291 -71.37 -14.76 3.58
CA GLY A 291 -71.49 -16.10 4.16
C GLY A 291 -72.67 -16.85 3.56
N GLY A 292 -72.40 -17.68 2.54
CA GLY A 292 -73.35 -18.60 1.89
C GLY A 292 -73.88 -18.09 0.54
N ALA A 293 -74.04 -18.87 -0.53
CA ALA A 293 -73.97 -20.31 -0.71
C ALA A 293 -73.87 -20.66 -2.22
N MET A 294 -73.13 -21.73 -2.52
CA MET A 294 -73.33 -22.77 -3.54
C MET A 294 -73.52 -22.45 -5.04
N ILE A 295 -72.56 -22.95 -5.83
CA ILE A 295 -72.69 -23.92 -6.94
C ILE A 295 -74.10 -24.14 -7.52
N ARG A 296 -74.28 -23.84 -8.82
CA ARG A 296 -75.01 -24.74 -9.74
C ARG A 296 -74.60 -24.53 -11.20
N ALA A 297 -74.29 -25.64 -11.85
CA ALA A 297 -73.97 -25.80 -13.26
C ALA A 297 -75.21 -25.76 -14.17
N GLY A 298 -75.00 -25.40 -15.44
CA GLY A 298 -75.66 -26.05 -16.58
C GLY A 298 -76.96 -25.44 -17.12
N SER A 299 -76.82 -24.80 -18.29
CA SER A 299 -77.75 -24.72 -19.43
C SER A 299 -79.23 -24.31 -19.26
N GLY A 300 -79.62 -23.30 -20.05
CA GLY A 300 -80.86 -23.38 -20.84
C GLY A 300 -81.98 -22.39 -20.52
N ALA A 301 -82.21 -21.50 -21.49
CA ALA A 301 -83.52 -20.98 -21.93
C ALA A 301 -84.19 -19.77 -21.22
N VAL A 302 -84.05 -18.61 -21.88
CA VAL A 302 -85.11 -17.75 -22.49
C VAL A 302 -86.21 -17.14 -21.59
N LYS A 303 -86.20 -15.79 -21.49
CA LYS A 303 -87.26 -14.82 -21.91
C LYS A 303 -86.78 -13.38 -21.58
N VAL A 304 -86.48 -12.50 -22.55
CA VAL A 304 -87.34 -11.63 -23.40
C VAL A 304 -87.94 -10.41 -22.66
N GLU A 305 -87.41 -9.22 -22.95
CA GLU A 305 -88.05 -7.97 -23.45
C GLU A 305 -86.90 -6.98 -23.77
N GLU A 306 -86.55 -6.72 -25.03
CA GLU A 306 -87.07 -5.70 -25.99
C GLU A 306 -86.81 -4.26 -25.48
N VAL A 307 -86.00 -3.42 -26.14
CA VAL A 307 -86.29 -2.61 -27.34
C VAL A 307 -84.99 -2.11 -27.97
N GLY A 308 -84.92 -2.00 -29.31
CA GLY A 308 -84.01 -1.04 -29.99
C GLY A 308 -83.26 -1.55 -31.22
N ASP A 309 -83.99 -1.69 -32.33
CA ASP A 309 -83.58 -1.82 -33.73
C ASP A 309 -82.40 -0.90 -34.15
N VAL A 310 -81.44 -1.41 -34.95
CA VAL A 310 -81.17 -1.00 -36.35
C VAL A 310 -80.22 -2.03 -36.99
N SER A 311 -80.69 -2.56 -38.12
CA SER A 311 -80.02 -3.54 -38.98
C SER A 311 -79.12 -2.90 -40.04
N GLN A 312 -77.96 -3.51 -40.32
CA GLN A 312 -77.53 -3.80 -41.71
C GLN A 312 -76.47 -4.93 -41.72
N GLY A 313 -76.77 -6.03 -42.41
CA GLY A 313 -75.85 -7.14 -42.74
C GLY A 313 -74.82 -6.73 -43.80
N VAL A 314 -73.87 -7.56 -44.23
CA VAL A 314 -73.85 -9.02 -44.50
C VAL A 314 -72.37 -9.50 -44.52
N PRO A 315 -72.07 -10.77 -44.21
CA PRO A 315 -70.71 -11.31 -44.01
C PRO A 315 -70.13 -11.98 -45.28
N VAL A 316 -68.81 -12.16 -45.32
CA VAL A 316 -68.13 -13.04 -46.30
C VAL A 316 -67.12 -13.94 -45.58
N GLU A 317 -67.27 -15.23 -45.86
CA GLU A 317 -66.61 -16.40 -45.28
C GLU A 317 -65.44 -16.84 -46.18
N GLY A 318 -64.34 -17.30 -45.58
CA GLY A 318 -63.16 -17.81 -46.29
C GLY A 318 -62.24 -18.61 -45.38
N LEU A 319 -62.41 -19.94 -45.39
CA LEU A 319 -61.60 -21.02 -44.81
C LEU A 319 -60.17 -21.11 -45.43
N PRO A 320 -59.33 -22.14 -45.14
CA PRO A 320 -58.74 -22.62 -43.87
C PRO A 320 -57.21 -22.95 -43.97
N ALA A 321 -56.59 -23.41 -42.86
CA ALA A 321 -55.28 -24.11 -42.76
C ALA A 321 -54.03 -23.22 -43.05
N GLU A 322 -52.84 -23.41 -42.45
CA GLU A 322 -52.09 -24.65 -42.20
C GLU A 322 -51.11 -24.52 -41.00
N ASP A 323 -50.88 -25.65 -40.33
CA ASP A 323 -49.79 -25.89 -39.38
C ASP A 323 -48.43 -25.87 -40.09
N LEU A 324 -47.48 -25.05 -39.61
CA LEU A 324 -46.04 -25.26 -39.80
C LEU A 324 -45.25 -24.72 -38.58
N PRO A 325 -44.38 -25.52 -37.95
CA PRO A 325 -43.44 -25.04 -36.94
C PRO A 325 -42.11 -24.67 -37.60
N THR A 326 -41.73 -23.38 -37.56
CA THR A 326 -40.39 -22.94 -37.97
C THR A 326 -39.49 -22.85 -36.75
N VAL A 327 -38.41 -23.63 -36.79
CA VAL A 327 -37.26 -23.57 -35.89
C VAL A 327 -36.58 -22.20 -36.01
N GLN A 328 -36.40 -21.49 -34.90
CA GLN A 328 -35.45 -20.38 -34.76
C GLN A 328 -34.41 -20.71 -33.68
N VAL A 329 -33.15 -20.63 -34.07
CA VAL A 329 -31.94 -20.82 -33.27
C VAL A 329 -31.25 -19.45 -33.15
N GLY A 330 -30.79 -19.13 -31.93
CA GLY A 330 -29.91 -17.99 -31.62
C GLY A 330 -30.71 -16.72 -31.26
N THR A 331 -30.41 -15.95 -30.23
CA THR A 331 -29.14 -15.67 -29.53
C THR A 331 -29.48 -14.94 -28.23
N GLU A 332 -29.43 -15.59 -27.08
CA GLU A 332 -29.69 -14.93 -25.77
C GLU A 332 -28.60 -15.20 -24.73
N LYS A 333 -27.54 -15.95 -25.08
CA LYS A 333 -26.55 -16.39 -24.09
C LYS A 333 -25.21 -15.65 -24.09
N GLU A 334 -25.04 -14.59 -24.86
CA GLU A 334 -23.80 -13.77 -24.81
C GLU A 334 -23.94 -12.49 -23.97
N ALA A 335 -25.16 -12.03 -23.68
CA ALA A 335 -25.37 -10.87 -22.81
C ALA A 335 -25.24 -11.23 -21.31
N GLU A 336 -25.67 -12.43 -20.92
CA GLU A 336 -25.66 -12.88 -19.51
C GLU A 336 -24.24 -13.13 -19.00
N ILE A 337 -23.34 -13.68 -19.83
CA ILE A 337 -21.92 -13.90 -19.45
C ILE A 337 -21.11 -12.61 -19.36
N LEU A 338 -21.49 -11.55 -20.08
CA LEU A 338 -20.81 -10.25 -20.00
C LEU A 338 -21.24 -9.46 -18.76
N GLU A 339 -22.52 -9.56 -18.38
CA GLU A 339 -23.06 -8.97 -17.16
C GLU A 339 -22.56 -9.70 -15.90
N GLU A 340 -22.38 -11.03 -15.97
CA GLU A 340 -21.82 -11.82 -14.87
C GLU A 340 -20.31 -11.55 -14.67
N VAL A 341 -19.55 -11.30 -15.74
CA VAL A 341 -18.12 -10.92 -15.65
C VAL A 341 -17.94 -9.51 -15.09
N ASP A 342 -18.80 -8.55 -15.44
CA ASP A 342 -18.79 -7.19 -14.87
C ASP A 342 -19.14 -7.20 -13.37
N LYS A 343 -20.06 -8.09 -12.98
CA LYS A 343 -20.42 -8.32 -11.58
C LYS A 343 -19.29 -8.94 -10.77
N ILE A 344 -18.53 -9.87 -11.37
CA ILE A 344 -17.36 -10.48 -10.72
C ILE A 344 -16.21 -9.47 -10.56
N LEU A 345 -16.00 -8.59 -11.55
CA LEU A 345 -14.99 -7.51 -11.46
C LEU A 345 -15.31 -6.50 -10.35
N ASN A 346 -16.57 -6.05 -10.24
CA ASN A 346 -17.00 -5.15 -9.16
C ASN A 346 -16.90 -5.78 -7.77
N VAL A 347 -17.17 -7.09 -7.63
CA VAL A 347 -17.00 -7.81 -6.36
C VAL A 347 -15.53 -7.96 -5.97
N ILE A 348 -14.61 -8.10 -6.94
CA ILE A 348 -13.17 -8.11 -6.66
C ILE A 348 -12.69 -6.71 -6.22
N GLU A 349 -13.19 -5.64 -6.83
CA GLU A 349 -12.89 -4.27 -6.40
C GLU A 349 -13.39 -3.99 -4.97
N GLU A 350 -14.63 -4.39 -4.66
CA GLU A 350 -15.24 -4.22 -3.32
C GLU A 350 -14.56 -5.08 -2.24
N THR A 351 -14.14 -6.32 -2.57
CA THR A 351 -13.41 -7.18 -1.62
C THR A 351 -11.98 -6.72 -1.40
N THR A 352 -11.33 -6.07 -2.37
CA THR A 352 -9.99 -5.49 -2.19
C THR A 352 -10.04 -4.21 -1.35
N GLU A 353 -11.17 -3.49 -1.34
CA GLU A 353 -11.41 -2.36 -0.44
C GLU A 353 -11.81 -2.81 0.98
N GLN A 354 -12.55 -3.91 1.14
CA GLN A 354 -12.96 -4.44 2.46
C GLN A 354 -11.87 -5.21 3.21
N ASP A 355 -10.93 -5.86 2.52
CA ASP A 355 -9.77 -6.51 3.17
C ASP A 355 -8.71 -5.50 3.65
N ASN A 356 -8.92 -4.21 3.41
CA ASN A 356 -8.02 -3.12 3.79
C ASN A 356 -8.47 -2.33 5.04
N VAL A 357 -9.48 -2.82 5.80
CA VAL A 357 -9.99 -2.11 6.99
C VAL A 357 -10.03 -2.94 8.27
N THR A 358 -9.62 -4.23 8.30
CA THR A 358 -9.77 -5.02 9.55
C THR A 358 -8.56 -5.84 10.02
N GLU A 359 -7.39 -5.76 9.40
CA GLU A 359 -6.20 -6.42 9.96
C GLU A 359 -4.99 -5.49 10.00
N GLU A 360 -4.91 -4.67 11.05
CA GLU A 360 -3.69 -4.34 11.81
C GLU A 360 -4.00 -3.22 12.82
N GLU A 361 -4.69 -3.55 13.92
CA GLU A 361 -4.56 -2.90 15.23
C GLU A 361 -5.50 -3.58 16.24
N ASP A 362 -5.12 -4.76 16.75
CA ASP A 362 -5.68 -5.30 18.01
C ASP A 362 -4.81 -6.42 18.62
N ALA A 363 -3.47 -6.31 18.52
CA ALA A 363 -2.55 -7.30 19.10
C ALA A 363 -1.62 -6.78 20.23
N ASP A 364 -1.65 -5.49 20.57
CA ASP A 364 -0.70 -4.93 21.56
C ASP A 364 -1.31 -4.32 22.83
N ASN A 365 -2.60 -4.59 23.11
CA ASN A 365 -3.20 -4.22 24.40
C ASN A 365 -3.51 -5.41 25.32
N ALA A 366 -2.65 -6.43 25.30
CA ALA A 366 -2.56 -7.38 26.41
C ALA A 366 -1.86 -6.70 27.60
N ARG A 367 -2.62 -5.88 28.34
CA ARG A 367 -2.23 -5.36 29.65
C ARG A 367 -1.68 -6.49 30.51
N ASN A 368 -0.39 -6.44 30.79
CA ASN A 368 0.29 -7.33 31.71
C ASN A 368 -0.20 -7.07 33.15
N THR A 369 -1.19 -7.83 33.61
CA THR A 369 -1.80 -7.68 34.94
C THR A 369 -1.03 -8.39 36.06
N LYS A 370 0.21 -8.85 35.82
CA LYS A 370 0.99 -9.61 36.82
C LYS A 370 2.34 -9.03 37.21
N LYS A 371 2.67 -7.80 36.81
CA LYS A 371 3.85 -7.11 37.36
C LYS A 371 3.49 -6.33 38.63
N ARG A 372 3.47 -7.09 39.73
CA ARG A 372 3.83 -6.71 41.11
C ARG A 372 3.91 -5.20 41.41
N MET A 373 2.90 -4.74 42.13
CA MET A 373 2.92 -3.54 42.97
C MET A 373 4.15 -3.59 43.89
N TRP A 374 5.10 -2.68 43.70
CA TRP A 374 5.99 -2.24 44.76
C TRP A 374 5.52 -0.84 45.12
N GLU A 375 4.83 -0.73 46.26
CA GLU A 375 4.51 0.55 46.88
C GLU A 375 5.76 1.00 47.65
N GLU A 376 6.40 2.09 47.20
CA GLU A 376 7.33 2.82 48.04
C GLU A 376 6.52 3.59 49.11
N PRO A 377 6.90 3.56 50.38
CA PRO A 377 6.20 4.31 51.41
C PRO A 377 6.39 5.82 51.21
N GLU A 378 5.27 6.55 51.25
CA GLU A 378 5.24 8.02 51.31
C GLU A 378 6.19 8.54 52.39
N VAL A 379 7.26 9.20 51.96
CA VAL A 379 8.06 10.05 52.85
C VAL A 379 7.26 11.33 53.05
N VAL A 380 6.67 11.46 54.23
CA VAL A 380 6.04 12.69 54.71
C VAL A 380 7.10 13.78 54.75
N GLU A 381 7.15 14.62 53.72
CA GLU A 381 7.98 15.82 53.71
C GLU A 381 7.28 16.88 54.58
N GLN A 382 7.79 16.99 55.80
CA GLN A 382 7.42 17.97 56.80
C GLN A 382 7.60 19.39 56.23
N GLU A 383 6.52 20.17 56.19
CA GLU A 383 6.53 21.61 55.93
C GLU A 383 7.64 22.29 56.74
N ARG A 384 8.71 22.70 56.06
CA ARG A 384 9.62 23.73 56.58
C ARG A 384 9.22 25.06 55.97
N LEU A 385 8.48 25.81 56.77
CA LEU A 385 8.33 27.25 56.69
C LEU A 385 9.71 27.89 56.48
N ARG A 386 9.92 28.48 55.30
CA ARG A 386 10.94 29.51 55.08
C ARG A 386 10.45 30.78 55.74
N ASP A 387 11.02 31.10 56.90
CA ASP A 387 11.13 32.46 57.36
C ASP A 387 12.56 32.97 57.12
N GLU A 388 12.59 34.27 56.89
CA GLU A 388 13.61 35.11 56.28
C GLU A 388 14.87 35.26 57.15
N LEU A 389 16.05 35.26 56.50
CA LEU A 389 17.09 36.31 56.51
C LEU A 389 18.38 35.84 55.83
#